data_AF-A0A4U9HFU8-F1
#
_entry.id   AF-A0A4U9HFU8-F1
#
_cell.length_a   1.000
_cell.length_b   1.000
_cell.length_c   1.000
_cell.angle_alpha   90.00
_cell.angle_beta   90.00
_cell.angle_gamma   90.00
#
_symmetry.space_group_name_H-M   'P 1'
#
loop_
_entity.id
_entity.type
_entity.pdbx_description
1 polymer ?
#
loop_
_entity_poly.entity_id
_entity_poly.type
_entity_poly.pdbx_seq_one_letter_code
_entity_poly.pdbx_strand_id
1 'polypeptide(L)'
;MAIWSWSQVFIDHAVTFLQNNPTYAGVAGTVEMDDASNYEFTSRKQRINKIYPLGDSDHLGGGGLYRLSAIADIGYLTNRSLHAYEEAELGIRLLAAGYKLHRLNVPYFRHTSYTMPTFRMLRYRWKSGFHQAPGELLRSAWGKNPGSAMR
;
A
#
# COMPACT_ATOMS: atom_id res chain seq x y z
N MET A 1 24.19 -12.88 -7.09
CA MET A 1 24.41 -13.06 -5.63
C MET A 1 23.85 -11.82 -4.95
N ALA A 2 23.05 -11.96 -3.88
CA ALA A 2 22.43 -10.89 -3.05
C ALA A 2 21.03 -10.31 -3.40
N ILE A 3 20.05 -11.15 -3.80
CA ILE A 3 18.61 -10.77 -3.71
C ILE A 3 18.03 -11.15 -2.33
N TRP A 4 18.57 -12.18 -1.68
CA TRP A 4 18.06 -12.73 -0.42
C TRP A 4 18.44 -11.94 0.86
N SER A 5 19.37 -10.99 0.81
CA SER A 5 19.79 -10.24 2.02
C SER A 5 18.91 -9.03 2.32
N TRP A 6 18.21 -8.48 1.32
CA TRP A 6 17.42 -7.25 1.46
C TRP A 6 16.12 -7.52 2.24
N SER A 7 15.50 -8.67 1.97
CA SER A 7 14.29 -9.10 2.68
C SER A 7 14.55 -9.36 4.16
N GLN A 8 15.68 -10.00 4.52
CA GLN A 8 15.97 -10.32 5.92
C GLN A 8 16.20 -9.04 6.74
N VAL A 9 17.00 -8.11 6.22
CA VAL A 9 17.24 -6.81 6.87
C VAL A 9 15.93 -6.05 7.07
N PHE A 10 15.07 -6.01 6.05
CA PHE A 10 13.76 -5.38 6.20
C PHE A 10 12.92 -6.01 7.31
N ILE A 11 12.81 -7.35 7.34
CA ILE A 11 11.98 -8.04 8.33
C ILE A 11 12.47 -7.77 9.75
N ASP A 12 13.78 -7.83 9.99
CA ASP A 12 14.34 -7.59 11.33
C ASP A 12 14.05 -6.16 11.82
N HIS A 13 14.25 -5.16 10.95
CA HIS A 13 13.92 -3.76 11.25
C HIS A 13 12.41 -3.53 11.44
N ALA A 14 11.58 -4.17 10.60
CA ALA A 14 10.13 -4.06 10.66
C ALA A 14 9.56 -4.67 11.95
N VAL A 15 10.02 -5.86 12.33
CA VAL A 15 9.63 -6.53 13.58
C VAL A 15 10.06 -5.70 14.78
N THR A 16 11.31 -5.21 14.79
CA THR A 16 11.82 -4.35 15.87
C THR A 16 11.00 -3.07 16.00
N PHE A 17 10.70 -2.40 14.89
CA PHE A 17 9.90 -1.18 14.89
C PHE A 17 8.50 -1.44 15.45
N LEU A 18 7.82 -2.50 15.00
CA LEU A 18 6.51 -2.85 15.53
C LEU A 18 6.62 -3.20 17.02
N GLN A 19 7.54 -4.07 17.46
CA GLN A 19 7.67 -4.39 18.89
C GLN A 19 7.80 -3.15 19.79
N ASN A 20 8.56 -2.13 19.34
CA ASN A 20 8.77 -0.89 20.09
C ASN A 20 7.62 0.13 19.97
N ASN A 21 6.74 0.00 18.97
CA ASN A 21 5.69 0.99 18.68
C ASN A 21 4.30 0.32 18.57
N PRO A 22 3.62 0.04 19.69
CA PRO A 22 2.37 -0.74 19.73
C PRO A 22 1.20 -0.09 18.98
N THR A 23 1.21 1.23 18.80
CA THR A 23 0.15 1.99 18.10
C THR A 23 0.20 1.86 16.58
N TYR A 24 1.28 1.31 16.01
CA TYR A 24 1.40 1.10 14.57
C TYR A 24 0.88 -0.28 14.19
N ALA A 25 -0.04 -0.33 13.22
CA ALA A 25 -0.59 -1.58 12.69
C ALA A 25 0.30 -2.23 11.65
N GLY A 26 1.11 -1.45 10.93
CA GLY A 26 1.93 -1.97 9.85
C GLY A 26 3.06 -1.06 9.43
N VAL A 27 4.04 -1.66 8.77
CA VAL A 27 5.27 -1.01 8.34
C VAL A 27 5.72 -1.51 6.96
N ALA A 28 6.23 -0.61 6.12
CA ALA A 28 6.89 -0.93 4.86
C ALA A 28 8.31 -0.35 4.81
N GLY A 29 9.10 -0.74 3.82
CA GLY A 29 10.41 -0.13 3.56
C GLY A 29 10.42 0.66 2.25
N THR A 30 11.58 1.03 1.73
CA THR A 30 11.71 1.82 0.51
C THR A 30 11.48 0.98 -0.76
N VAL A 31 11.06 1.66 -1.82
CA VAL A 31 10.77 1.05 -3.13
C VAL A 31 11.79 1.51 -4.15
N GLU A 32 12.38 0.56 -4.87
CA GLU A 32 13.16 0.85 -6.07
C GLU A 32 12.28 0.63 -7.31
N MET A 33 12.14 1.61 -8.19
CA MET A 33 11.46 1.42 -9.48
C MET A 33 12.47 1.20 -10.60
N ASP A 34 12.13 0.27 -11.50
CA ASP A 34 12.89 0.04 -12.72
C ASP A 34 12.87 1.25 -13.69
N ASP A 35 13.63 1.13 -14.78
CA ASP A 35 13.60 2.12 -15.85
C ASP A 35 12.30 1.99 -16.64
N ALA A 36 11.41 2.95 -16.41
CA ALA A 36 10.11 3.06 -17.03
C ALA A 36 10.20 3.12 -18.56
N SER A 37 9.44 2.27 -19.23
CA SER A 37 9.35 2.19 -20.70
C SER A 37 8.15 2.93 -21.29
N ASN A 38 7.27 3.52 -20.46
CA ASN A 38 6.12 4.31 -20.93
C ASN A 38 5.90 5.56 -20.07
N TYR A 39 5.17 6.53 -20.65
CA TYR A 39 4.96 7.87 -20.07
C TYR A 39 4.36 7.83 -18.65
N GLU A 40 3.45 6.89 -18.38
CA GLU A 40 2.83 6.76 -17.06
C GLU A 40 3.89 6.39 -16.00
N PHE A 41 4.72 5.39 -16.28
CA PHE A 41 5.77 4.99 -15.35
C PHE A 41 6.90 6.02 -15.27
N THR A 42 7.20 6.74 -16.35
CA THR A 42 8.14 7.89 -16.32
C THR A 42 7.61 8.98 -15.39
N SER A 43 6.32 9.30 -15.48
CA SER A 43 5.66 10.28 -14.61
C SER A 43 5.58 9.80 -13.14
N ARG A 44 5.40 8.50 -12.91
CA ARG A 44 5.46 7.91 -11.54
C ARG A 44 6.86 8.01 -10.95
N LYS A 45 7.92 7.75 -11.73
CA LYS A 45 9.33 7.87 -11.28
C LYS A 45 9.66 9.26 -10.78
N GLN A 46 9.18 10.29 -11.47
CA GLN A 46 9.34 11.68 -11.04
C GLN A 46 8.61 12.02 -9.72
N ARG A 47 7.60 11.23 -9.34
CA ARG A 47 6.77 11.44 -8.14
C ARG A 47 6.92 10.32 -7.12
N ILE A 48 7.95 9.48 -7.20
CA ILE A 48 8.10 8.31 -6.33
C ILE A 48 8.03 8.69 -4.84
N ASN A 49 8.67 9.79 -4.45
CA ASN A 49 8.66 10.29 -3.06
C ASN A 49 7.29 10.79 -2.59
N LYS A 50 6.37 11.12 -3.52
CA LYS A 50 4.98 11.45 -3.21
C LYS A 50 4.09 10.20 -3.15
N ILE A 51 4.46 9.14 -3.86
CA ILE A 51 3.72 7.88 -3.91
C ILE A 51 4.12 6.96 -2.73
N TYR A 52 5.39 6.99 -2.36
CA TYR A 52 5.97 6.21 -1.25
C TYR A 52 6.70 7.14 -0.28
N PRO A 53 5.99 8.01 0.44
CA PRO A 53 6.61 8.89 1.41
C PRO A 53 7.27 8.07 2.54
N LEU A 54 8.43 8.52 3.01
CA LEU A 54 9.04 7.99 4.23
C LEU A 54 8.28 8.49 5.45
N GLY A 55 8.27 7.71 6.52
CA GLY A 55 7.62 8.07 7.77
C GLY A 55 6.14 7.68 7.81
N ASP A 56 5.36 8.41 8.63
CA ASP A 56 3.93 8.15 8.79
C ASP A 56 3.19 8.36 7.47
N SER A 57 2.34 7.39 7.12
CA SER A 57 1.65 7.35 5.82
C SER A 57 0.20 6.90 6.00
N ASP A 58 -0.69 7.34 5.12
CA ASP A 58 -2.10 6.93 5.21
C ASP A 58 -2.33 5.48 4.75
N HIS A 59 -1.45 5.00 3.89
CA HIS A 59 -1.39 3.63 3.39
C HIS A 59 0.05 3.34 2.95
N LEU A 60 0.44 2.07 2.97
CA LEU A 60 1.81 1.71 2.61
C LEU A 60 1.95 1.74 1.08
N GLY A 61 1.23 0.92 0.33
CA GLY A 61 1.41 0.79 -1.11
C GLY A 61 2.57 -0.15 -1.44
N GLY A 62 2.28 -1.23 -2.16
CA GLY A 62 3.26 -2.23 -2.58
C GLY A 62 3.60 -3.25 -1.50
N GLY A 63 2.69 -3.47 -0.56
CA GLY A 63 2.85 -4.41 0.55
C GLY A 63 3.51 -3.82 1.80
N GLY A 64 3.54 -4.63 2.85
CA GLY A 64 4.13 -4.31 4.15
C GLY A 64 3.96 -5.44 5.15
N LEU A 65 4.62 -5.32 6.30
CA LEU A 65 4.42 -6.19 7.44
C LEU A 65 3.33 -5.60 8.34
N TYR A 66 2.28 -6.37 8.62
CA TYR A 66 1.16 -5.95 9.45
C TYR A 66 1.03 -6.82 10.70
N ARG A 67 0.55 -6.22 11.79
CA ARG A 67 0.13 -6.96 12.98
C ARG A 67 -1.14 -7.71 12.71
N LEU A 68 -1.13 -9.00 13.02
CA LEU A 68 -2.35 -9.81 12.96
C LEU A 68 -3.44 -9.25 13.88
N SER A 69 -3.09 -8.75 15.07
CA SER A 69 -4.07 -8.18 16.01
C SER A 69 -4.80 -6.95 15.44
N ALA A 70 -4.09 -6.04 14.76
CA ALA A 70 -4.71 -4.88 14.14
C ALA A 70 -5.59 -5.26 12.94
N ILE A 71 -5.20 -6.29 12.18
CA ILE A 71 -6.02 -6.81 11.08
C ILE A 71 -7.27 -7.51 11.62
N ALA A 72 -7.16 -8.24 12.72
CA ALA A 72 -8.29 -8.89 13.38
C ALA A 72 -9.29 -7.86 13.91
N ASP A 73 -8.81 -6.75 14.47
CA ASP A 73 -9.64 -5.64 14.98
C ASP A 73 -10.53 -5.01 13.89
N ILE A 74 -9.97 -4.79 12.70
CA ILE A 74 -10.72 -4.26 11.54
C ILE A 74 -11.44 -5.33 10.70
N GLY A 75 -11.36 -6.60 11.11
CA GLY A 75 -12.09 -7.75 10.55
C GLY A 75 -11.49 -8.42 9.30
N TYR A 76 -10.81 -7.69 8.41
CA TYR A 76 -10.20 -8.29 7.22
C TYR A 76 -9.00 -7.50 6.67
N LEU A 77 -8.08 -8.18 5.97
CA LEU A 77 -6.91 -7.53 5.38
C LEU A 77 -7.25 -6.79 4.07
N THR A 78 -7.90 -7.46 3.11
CA THR A 78 -8.14 -6.92 1.77
C THR A 78 -9.59 -7.06 1.35
N ASN A 79 -10.13 -6.00 0.74
CA ASN A 79 -11.44 -6.04 0.09
C ASN A 79 -11.29 -6.53 -1.35
N ARG A 80 -11.61 -7.81 -1.57
CA ARG A 80 -11.51 -8.48 -2.88
C ARG A 80 -12.51 -7.98 -3.93
N SER A 81 -13.47 -7.13 -3.54
CA SER A 81 -14.45 -6.56 -4.48
C SER A 81 -13.96 -5.31 -5.19
N LEU A 82 -12.75 -4.83 -4.87
CA LEU A 82 -12.16 -3.65 -5.49
C LEU A 82 -11.27 -4.07 -6.67
N HIS A 83 -11.33 -3.32 -7.76
CA HIS A 83 -10.41 -3.51 -8.90
C HIS A 83 -9.04 -2.83 -8.70
N ALA A 84 -8.96 -1.87 -7.76
CA ALA A 84 -7.74 -1.22 -7.30
C ALA A 84 -8.02 -0.51 -5.95
N TYR A 85 -7.00 0.10 -5.36
CA TYR A 85 -7.07 0.83 -4.07
C TYR A 85 -7.30 -0.06 -2.84
N GLU A 86 -6.97 -1.36 -2.91
CA GLU A 86 -7.11 -2.28 -1.78
C GLU A 86 -6.28 -1.83 -0.57
N GLU A 87 -5.05 -1.37 -0.80
CA GLU A 87 -4.19 -0.86 0.28
C GLU A 87 -4.64 0.49 0.83
N ALA A 88 -5.24 1.34 -0.01
CA ALA A 88 -5.80 2.61 0.45
C ALA A 88 -7.05 2.37 1.30
N GLU A 89 -7.91 1.43 0.91
CA GLU A 89 -9.06 1.00 1.71
C GLU A 89 -8.64 0.41 3.07
N LEU A 90 -7.61 -0.44 3.07
CA LEU A 90 -7.02 -0.97 4.31
C LEU A 90 -6.46 0.15 5.18
N GLY A 91 -5.71 1.09 4.60
CA GLY A 91 -5.17 2.25 5.30
C GLY A 91 -6.26 3.08 5.99
N ILE A 92 -7.34 3.40 5.27
CA ILE A 92 -8.49 4.12 5.81
C ILE A 92 -9.09 3.39 7.02
N ARG A 93 -9.29 2.07 6.93
CA ARG A 93 -9.85 1.29 8.04
C ARG A 93 -8.94 1.25 9.26
N LEU A 94 -7.63 1.07 9.05
CA LEU A 94 -6.65 1.07 10.14
C LEU A 94 -6.56 2.43 10.83
N LEU A 95 -6.49 3.52 10.06
CA LEU A 95 -6.51 4.88 10.60
C LEU A 95 -7.80 5.18 11.36
N ALA A 96 -8.95 4.77 10.83
CA ALA A 96 -10.25 4.94 11.48
C ALA A 96 -10.34 4.17 12.82
N ALA A 97 -9.67 3.02 12.92
CA ALA A 97 -9.52 2.26 14.16
C ALA A 97 -8.44 2.82 15.12
N GLY A 98 -7.80 3.94 14.78
CA GLY A 98 -6.81 4.63 15.62
C GLY A 98 -5.38 4.09 15.49
N TYR A 99 -5.13 3.19 14.54
CA TYR A 99 -3.77 2.71 14.26
C TYR A 99 -3.01 3.67 13.36
N LYS A 100 -1.68 3.54 13.38
CA LYS A 100 -0.76 4.24 12.47
C LYS A 100 -0.07 3.29 11.51
N LEU A 101 0.42 3.83 10.39
CA LEU A 101 1.24 3.12 9.41
C LEU A 101 2.53 3.91 9.18
N HIS A 102 3.63 3.21 8.94
CA HIS A 102 4.95 3.84 8.80
C HIS A 102 5.77 3.22 7.67
N ARG A 103 6.54 4.04 6.95
CA ARG A 103 7.52 3.58 5.96
C ARG A 103 8.94 3.87 6.44
N LEU A 104 9.69 2.80 6.72
CA LEU A 104 11.08 2.83 7.11
C LEU A 104 11.98 3.22 5.93
N ASN A 105 13.09 3.89 6.25
CA ASN A 105 14.19 4.10 5.31
C ASN A 105 15.08 2.85 5.20
N VAL A 106 14.48 1.70 4.91
CA VAL A 106 15.15 0.39 4.77
C VAL A 106 14.70 -0.23 3.45
N PRO A 107 15.59 -0.73 2.59
CA PRO A 107 15.18 -1.32 1.32
C PRO A 107 14.22 -2.49 1.47
N TYR A 108 13.15 -2.51 0.69
CA TYR A 108 12.09 -3.52 0.82
C TYR A 108 11.83 -4.29 -0.48
N PHE A 109 11.42 -3.63 -1.56
CA PHE A 109 11.17 -4.32 -2.84
C PHE A 109 11.50 -3.46 -4.06
N ARG A 110 11.63 -4.17 -5.18
CA ARG A 110 11.76 -3.57 -6.51
C ARG A 110 10.46 -3.71 -7.29
N HIS A 111 9.94 -2.60 -7.78
CA HIS A 111 8.77 -2.56 -8.64
C HIS A 111 9.20 -2.67 -10.10
N THR A 112 8.72 -3.72 -10.77
CA THR A 112 8.89 -3.89 -12.22
C THR A 112 7.68 -3.33 -12.95
N SER A 113 7.90 -2.34 -13.80
CA SER A 113 6.87 -1.65 -14.56
C SER A 113 6.41 -2.50 -15.74
N TYR A 114 5.14 -2.34 -16.12
CA TYR A 114 4.65 -2.94 -17.36
C TYR A 114 5.31 -2.27 -18.58
N THR A 115 5.75 -3.07 -19.53
CA THR A 115 6.40 -2.62 -20.78
C THR A 115 5.43 -2.33 -21.93
N MET A 116 4.13 -2.29 -21.64
CA MET A 116 3.10 -2.15 -22.67
C MET A 116 3.04 -0.71 -23.21
N PRO A 117 2.78 -0.53 -24.53
CA PRO A 117 2.53 0.80 -25.11
C PRO A 117 1.32 1.49 -24.47
N THR A 118 1.36 2.83 -24.39
CA THR A 118 0.36 3.66 -23.67
C THR A 118 -1.10 3.34 -24.03
N PHE A 119 -1.45 3.30 -25.32
CA PHE A 119 -2.83 3.01 -25.73
C PHE A 119 -3.27 1.58 -25.39
N ARG A 120 -2.34 0.63 -25.39
CA ARG A 120 -2.62 -0.74 -24.95
C ARG A 120 -2.87 -0.78 -23.44
N MET A 121 -2.10 -0.04 -22.66
CA MET A 121 -2.31 0.11 -21.21
C MET A 121 -3.67 0.74 -20.90
N LEU A 122 -4.06 1.80 -21.60
CA LEU A 122 -5.35 2.46 -21.42
C LEU A 122 -6.50 1.48 -21.71
N ARG A 123 -6.45 0.77 -22.84
CA ARG A 123 -7.46 -0.23 -23.20
C ARG A 123 -7.52 -1.37 -22.18
N TYR A 124 -6.38 -1.80 -21.65
CA TYR A 124 -6.31 -2.82 -20.61
C TYR A 124 -7.03 -2.37 -19.35
N ARG A 125 -6.74 -1.16 -18.84
CA ARG A 125 -7.38 -0.58 -17.65
C ARG A 125 -8.88 -0.37 -17.80
N TRP A 126 -9.32 0.03 -18.99
CA TRP A 126 -10.74 0.13 -19.30
C TRP A 126 -11.44 -1.22 -19.19
N LYS A 127 -10.87 -2.25 -19.83
CA LYS A 127 -11.43 -3.61 -19.79
C LYS A 127 -11.36 -4.25 -18.41
N SER A 128 -10.35 -3.92 -17.61
CA SER A 128 -10.16 -4.49 -16.28
C SER A 128 -10.95 -3.77 -15.17
N GLY A 129 -11.75 -2.74 -15.49
CA GLY A 129 -12.50 -1.98 -14.50
C GLY A 129 -11.66 -1.05 -13.63
N PHE A 130 -10.36 -0.88 -13.92
CA PHE A 130 -9.46 -0.06 -13.08
C PHE A 130 -9.94 1.38 -12.91
N HIS A 131 -10.59 1.96 -13.94
CA HIS A 131 -11.16 3.30 -13.88
C HIS A 131 -12.38 3.42 -12.95
N GLN A 132 -13.03 2.31 -12.62
CA GLN A 132 -14.20 2.26 -11.72
C GLN A 132 -13.76 2.22 -10.24
N ALA A 133 -12.51 1.83 -9.97
CA ALA A 133 -12.00 1.58 -8.63
C ALA A 133 -12.14 2.76 -7.64
N PRO A 134 -11.95 4.04 -8.02
CA PRO A 134 -12.24 5.15 -7.10
C PRO A 134 -13.70 5.19 -6.64
N GLY A 135 -14.65 4.89 -7.54
CA GLY A 135 -16.08 4.82 -7.21
C GLY A 135 -16.40 3.62 -6.32
N GLU A 136 -15.72 2.49 -6.52
CA GLU A 136 -15.84 1.31 -5.66
C GLU A 136 -15.32 1.57 -4.25
N LEU A 137 -14.18 2.26 -4.14
CA LEU A 137 -13.63 2.70 -2.86
C LEU A 137 -14.63 3.59 -2.12
N LEU A 138 -15.15 4.64 -2.77
CA LEU A 138 -16.15 5.54 -2.18
C LEU A 138 -17.41 4.76 -1.73
N ARG A 139 -17.93 3.88 -2.59
CA ARG A 139 -19.07 3.02 -2.27
C ARG A 139 -18.79 2.11 -1.06
N SER A 140 -17.55 1.61 -0.93
CA SER A 140 -17.16 0.73 0.18
C SER A 140 -17.10 1.44 1.54
N ALA A 141 -16.87 2.76 1.52
CA ALA A 141 -16.84 3.62 2.70
C ALA A 141 -18.20 4.30 2.99
N TRP A 142 -19.11 4.33 2.02
CA TRP A 142 -20.38 5.03 2.14
C TRP A 142 -21.23 4.50 3.30
N GLY A 143 -21.72 5.39 4.17
CA GLY A 143 -22.55 5.04 5.33
C GLY A 143 -21.79 4.40 6.49
N LYS A 144 -20.46 4.23 6.40
CA LYS A 144 -19.64 3.76 7.52
C LYS A 144 -19.19 4.95 8.36
N ASN A 145 -19.64 5.02 9.61
CA ASN A 145 -19.18 6.03 10.56
C ASN A 145 -17.88 5.54 11.23
N PRO A 146 -16.77 6.31 11.17
CA PRO A 146 -15.52 5.95 11.83
C PRO A 146 -15.67 5.70 13.33
N GLY A 147 -16.62 6.36 13.99
CA GLY A 147 -16.91 6.20 15.42
C GLY A 147 -17.97 5.15 15.79
N SER A 148 -18.55 4.43 14.83
CA SER A 148 -19.64 3.47 15.13
C SER A 148 -19.16 2.06 15.53
N ALA A 149 -17.87 1.75 15.30
CA ALA A 149 -17.23 0.51 15.73
C ALA A 149 -16.76 0.54 17.21
N MET A 150 -17.00 1.64 17.93
CA MET A 150 -16.67 1.83 19.35
C MET A 150 -17.86 1.54 20.29
N ARG A 151 -18.82 0.71 19.87
CA ARG A 151 -19.94 0.25 20.70
C ARG A 151 -20.06 -1.27 20.71
#